data_AF-A0AAD7DW75-F1
#
_entry.id   AF-A0AAD7DW75-F1
#
_cell.length_a   1.000
_cell.length_b   1.000
_cell.length_c   1.000
_cell.angle_alpha   90.00
_cell.angle_beta   90.00
_cell.angle_gamma   90.00
#
_symmetry.space_group_name_H-M   'P 1'
#
loop_
_entity.id
_entity.type
_entity.pdbx_description
1 polymer ?
#
loop_
_entity_poly.entity_id
_entity_poly.type
_entity_poly.pdbx_seq_one_letter_code
_entity_poly.pdbx_strand_id
1 'polypeptide(L)'
;DAKRAVLLLDGDRAQFFLDAVQDVLKEGSLPSVRHTSQAQRLILRLSKVCAQLPSSLYITGVTDRDVYPTSGGGFADIFRASYNGSTVALKRIRTFSTGADSQRSHLQSTPS
;
A
#
# COMPACT_ATOMS: atom_id res chain seq x y z
N ASP A 1 5.03 -25.85 -4.97
CA ASP A 1 5.58 -24.71 -5.77
C ASP A 1 5.94 -23.57 -4.82
N ALA A 2 7.20 -23.13 -4.85
CA ALA A 2 7.76 -22.13 -3.93
C ALA A 2 7.00 -20.79 -3.96
N LYS A 3 6.50 -20.38 -5.13
CA LYS A 3 5.75 -19.12 -5.25
C LYS A 3 4.44 -19.14 -4.48
N ARG A 4 3.76 -20.28 -4.44
CA ARG A 4 2.49 -20.43 -3.70
C ARG A 4 2.75 -20.42 -2.19
N ALA A 5 3.83 -21.04 -1.75
CA ALA A 5 4.23 -21.03 -0.34
C ALA A 5 4.52 -19.62 0.17
N VAL A 6 5.18 -18.78 -0.64
CA VAL A 6 5.44 -17.36 -0.29
C VAL A 6 4.13 -16.59 -0.07
N LEU A 7 3.09 -16.85 -0.86
CA LEU A 7 1.80 -16.16 -0.73
C LEU A 7 0.97 -16.60 0.48
N LEU A 8 1.43 -17.62 1.22
CA LEU A 8 0.82 -18.07 2.48
C LEU A 8 1.57 -17.53 3.70
N LEU A 9 2.61 -16.71 3.51
CA LEU A 9 3.27 -16.01 4.60
C LEU A 9 2.35 -14.93 5.16
N ASP A 10 2.43 -14.73 6.47
CA ASP A 10 1.70 -13.69 7.20
C ASP A 10 2.53 -13.16 8.38
N GLY A 11 2.10 -12.06 8.98
CA GLY A 11 2.72 -11.41 10.13
C GLY A 11 4.21 -11.14 9.92
N ASP A 12 5.03 -11.45 10.92
CA ASP A 12 6.47 -11.17 10.91
C ASP A 12 7.21 -11.87 9.76
N ARG A 13 6.73 -13.06 9.35
CA ARG A 13 7.37 -13.80 8.25
C ARG A 13 7.10 -13.14 6.91
N ALA A 14 5.88 -12.64 6.70
CA ALA A 14 5.56 -11.87 5.49
C ALA A 14 6.36 -10.56 5.48
N GLN A 15 6.40 -9.84 6.60
CA GLN A 15 7.15 -8.59 6.73
C GLN A 15 8.64 -8.79 6.43
N PHE A 16 9.28 -9.78 7.05
CA PHE A 16 10.68 -10.11 6.80
C PHE A 16 10.96 -10.43 5.33
N PHE A 17 10.07 -11.19 4.69
CA PHE A 17 10.20 -11.52 3.27
C PHE A 17 10.06 -10.28 2.38
N LEU A 18 9.06 -9.42 2.66
CA LEU A 18 8.82 -8.18 1.94
C LEU A 18 10.04 -7.26 2.00
N ASP A 19 10.62 -7.10 3.19
CA ASP A 19 11.80 -6.26 3.43
C ASP A 19 13.03 -6.81 2.70
N ALA A 20 13.31 -8.10 2.84
CA ALA A 20 14.45 -8.73 2.19
C ALA A 20 14.42 -8.60 0.65
N VAL A 21 13.26 -8.82 0.02
CA VAL A 21 13.14 -8.68 -1.44
C VAL A 21 13.19 -7.20 -1.85
N GLN A 22 12.65 -6.28 -1.04
CA GLN A 22 12.71 -4.85 -1.32
C GLN A 22 14.14 -4.32 -1.26
N ASP A 23 14.98 -4.83 -0.34
CA ASP A 23 16.39 -4.46 -0.24
C ASP A 23 17.18 -4.94 -1.46
N VAL A 24 16.98 -6.20 -1.87
CA VAL A 24 17.55 -6.74 -3.12
C VAL A 24 17.14 -5.92 -4.34
N LEU A 25 15.90 -5.44 -4.38
CA LEU A 25 15.41 -4.57 -5.46
C LEU A 25 16.06 -3.18 -5.42
N LYS A 26 16.32 -2.62 -4.24
CA LYS A 26 16.96 -1.31 -4.07
C LYS A 26 18.43 -1.33 -4.46
N GLU A 27 19.13 -2.39 -4.10
CA GLU A 27 20.55 -2.58 -4.42
C GLU A 27 20.78 -2.85 -5.91
N GLY A 28 19.73 -3.23 -6.66
CA GLY A 28 19.88 -3.65 -8.05
C GLY A 28 20.59 -5.00 -8.19
N SER A 29 20.61 -5.81 -7.12
CA SER A 29 21.34 -7.08 -7.02
C SER A 29 20.77 -8.22 -7.90
N LEU A 30 19.72 -7.97 -8.68
CA LEU A 30 19.10 -8.98 -9.54
C LEU A 30 19.73 -9.01 -10.94
N PRO A 31 20.08 -10.20 -11.48
CA PRO A 31 20.81 -10.32 -12.74
C PRO A 31 20.09 -9.82 -14.00
N SER A 32 18.76 -9.62 -13.96
CA SER A 32 18.00 -9.23 -15.15
C SER A 32 16.75 -8.41 -14.82
N VAL A 33 16.35 -7.57 -15.77
CA VAL A 33 15.08 -6.80 -15.73
C VAL A 33 13.86 -7.72 -15.54
N ARG A 34 13.92 -8.95 -16.07
CA ARG A 34 12.87 -9.97 -15.90
C ARG A 34 12.77 -10.40 -14.43
N HIS A 35 13.90 -10.62 -13.76
CA HIS A 35 13.93 -10.97 -12.33
C HIS A 35 13.43 -9.81 -11.48
N THR A 36 13.84 -8.57 -11.77
CA THR A 36 13.33 -7.36 -11.10
C THR A 36 11.81 -7.27 -11.22
N SER A 37 11.27 -7.43 -12.42
CA SER A 37 9.83 -7.40 -12.67
C SER A 37 9.09 -8.54 -11.95
N GLN A 38 9.71 -9.72 -11.83
CA GLN A 38 9.13 -10.86 -11.10
C GLN A 38 9.12 -10.63 -9.60
N ALA A 39 10.20 -10.11 -9.03
CA ALA A 39 10.31 -9.76 -7.61
C ALA A 39 9.31 -8.66 -7.24
N GLN A 40 9.21 -7.59 -8.04
CA GLN A 40 8.21 -6.54 -7.85
C GLN A 40 6.78 -7.09 -7.85
N ARG A 41 6.45 -7.95 -8.81
CA ARG A 41 5.12 -8.61 -8.85
C ARG A 41 4.87 -9.51 -7.64
N LEU A 42 5.92 -10.15 -7.11
CA LEU A 42 5.79 -11.02 -5.94
C LEU A 42 5.51 -10.19 -4.68
N ILE A 43 6.29 -9.12 -4.44
CA ILE A 43 6.05 -8.16 -3.34
C ILE A 43 4.63 -7.62 -3.45
N LEU A 44 4.21 -7.10 -4.61
CA LEU A 44 2.86 -6.56 -4.81
C LEU A 44 1.75 -7.58 -4.50
N ARG A 45 1.96 -8.86 -4.83
CA ARG A 45 0.97 -9.92 -4.54
C ARG A 45 0.95 -10.25 -3.06
N LEU A 46 2.12 -10.45 -2.44
CA LEU A 46 2.20 -10.75 -1.02
C LEU A 46 1.61 -9.60 -0.19
N SER A 47 2.00 -8.35 -0.49
CA SER A 47 1.45 -7.15 0.16
C SER A 47 -0.07 -7.05 0.11
N LYS A 48 -0.68 -7.44 -1.01
CA LYS A 48 -2.14 -7.47 -1.14
C LYS A 48 -2.79 -8.52 -0.25
N VAL A 49 -2.14 -9.67 -0.06
CA VAL A 49 -2.68 -10.80 0.72
C VAL A 49 -2.51 -10.56 2.22
N CYS A 50 -1.34 -10.10 2.66
CA CYS A 50 -1.06 -9.87 4.08
C CYS A 50 -1.38 -8.44 4.56
N ALA A 51 -1.83 -7.54 3.67
CA ALA A 51 -2.07 -6.12 3.96
C ALA A 51 -0.86 -5.38 4.55
N GLN A 52 0.37 -5.83 4.27
CA GLN A 52 1.63 -5.20 4.68
C GLN A 52 2.41 -4.67 3.47
N LEU A 53 3.19 -3.61 3.69
CA LEU A 53 4.17 -3.13 2.72
C LEU A 53 5.59 -3.36 3.26
N PRO A 54 6.61 -3.41 2.40
CA PRO A 54 7.98 -3.30 2.88
C PRO A 54 8.14 -2.08 3.80
N SER A 55 8.73 -2.28 4.98
CA SER A 55 8.99 -1.29 6.03
C SER A 55 9.65 -0.04 5.46
N SER A 56 10.54 -0.23 4.50
CA SER A 56 11.31 0.84 3.87
C SER A 56 10.51 1.72 2.88
N LEU A 57 9.21 1.46 2.71
CA LEU A 57 8.26 2.34 2.02
C LEU A 57 7.48 3.25 3.00
N TYR A 58 7.51 2.98 4.30
CA TYR A 58 6.92 3.86 5.29
C TYR A 58 7.89 5.00 5.57
N ILE A 59 7.41 6.23 5.41
CA ILE A 59 8.17 7.44 5.70
C ILE A 59 7.76 7.93 7.10
N THR A 60 8.73 8.00 7.99
CA THR A 60 8.57 8.56 9.35
C THR A 60 9.16 9.96 9.43
N GLY A 61 8.71 10.79 10.39
CA GLY A 61 9.28 12.13 10.60
C GLY A 61 8.68 13.24 9.72
N VAL A 62 7.53 12.99 9.10
CA VAL A 62 6.73 14.04 8.48
C VAL A 62 6.05 14.86 9.58
N THR A 63 6.22 16.18 9.54
CA THR A 63 5.75 17.14 10.54
C THR A 63 5.03 18.31 9.86
N ASP A 64 4.48 19.24 10.65
CA ASP A 64 3.86 20.50 10.17
C ASP A 64 2.86 20.32 9.02
N ARG A 65 2.10 19.22 9.06
CA ARG A 65 1.07 18.97 8.04
C ARG A 65 -0.08 19.94 8.25
N ASP A 66 -0.42 20.69 7.20
CA ASP A 66 -1.58 21.55 7.19
C ASP A 66 -2.86 20.78 7.56
N VAL A 67 -3.76 21.44 8.28
CA VAL A 67 -5.07 20.88 8.66
C VAL A 67 -5.96 20.69 7.42
N TYR A 68 -5.87 21.61 6.47
CA TYR A 68 -6.67 21.65 5.26
C TYR A 68 -5.80 21.37 4.03
N PRO A 69 -6.36 20.75 2.97
CA PRO A 69 -5.62 20.52 1.74
C PRO A 69 -5.35 21.86 1.04
N THR A 70 -4.13 22.02 0.54
CA THR A 70 -3.72 23.14 -0.31
C THR A 70 -4.38 23.05 -1.70
N SER A 71 -4.61 21.83 -2.20
CA SER A 71 -5.34 21.59 -3.44
C SER A 71 -6.02 20.21 -3.45
N GLY A 72 -7.01 20.03 -4.32
CA GLY A 72 -7.70 18.76 -4.51
C GLY A 72 -7.98 18.49 -5.98
N GLY A 73 -7.87 17.23 -6.39
CA GLY A 73 -8.21 16.76 -7.73
C GLY A 73 -9.39 15.79 -7.71
N GLY A 74 -9.57 14.98 -8.76
CA GLY A 74 -10.58 13.91 -8.77
C GLY A 74 -10.26 12.72 -7.84
N PHE A 75 -8.97 12.47 -7.58
CA PHE A 75 -8.51 11.21 -6.97
C PHE A 75 -7.74 11.37 -5.65
N ALA A 76 -7.38 12.59 -5.29
CA ALA A 76 -6.51 12.85 -4.15
C ALA A 76 -6.66 14.28 -3.65
N ASP A 77 -6.21 14.48 -2.42
CA ASP A 77 -6.02 15.79 -1.80
C ASP A 77 -4.52 16.00 -1.56
N ILE A 78 -4.05 17.23 -1.73
CA ILE A 78 -2.65 17.61 -1.51
C ILE A 78 -2.58 18.49 -0.27
N PHE A 79 -1.75 18.11 0.69
CA PHE A 79 -1.45 18.88 1.88
C PHE A 79 0.00 19.36 1.83
N ARG A 80 0.27 20.56 2.33
CA ARG A 80 1.64 20.96 2.64
C ARG A 80 2.08 20.30 3.95
N ALA A 81 3.35 19.93 4.03
CA ALA A 81 3.98 19.43 5.25
C ALA A 81 5.50 19.74 5.25
N SER A 82 6.19 19.33 6.32
CA SER A 82 7.63 19.37 6.45
C SER A 82 8.21 17.96 6.55
N TYR A 83 9.31 17.69 5.87
CA TYR A 83 10.08 16.46 5.97
C TYR A 83 11.57 16.77 5.90
N ASN A 84 12.32 16.38 6.93
CA ASN A 84 13.74 16.71 7.08
C ASN A 84 14.03 18.22 6.87
N GLY A 85 13.19 19.08 7.45
CA GLY A 85 13.29 20.55 7.35
C GLY A 85 12.91 21.13 5.98
N SER A 86 12.55 20.29 5.01
CA SER A 86 12.12 20.72 3.68
C SER A 86 10.60 20.74 3.58
N THR A 87 10.05 21.80 2.97
CA THR A 87 8.63 21.83 2.62
C THR A 87 8.35 20.76 1.55
N VAL A 88 7.36 19.91 1.81
CA VAL A 88 6.93 18.82 0.91
C VAL A 88 5.41 18.86 0.68
N ALA A 89 4.97 18.18 -0.38
CA ALA A 89 3.56 17.93 -0.66
C ALA A 89 3.20 16.48 -0.29
N LEU A 90 2.19 16.31 0.57
CA LEU A 90 1.61 15.01 0.89
C LEU A 90 0.37 14.79 0.03
N LYS A 91 0.40 13.76 -0.81
CA LYS A 91 -0.73 13.37 -1.65
C LYS A 91 -1.53 12.25 -0.96
N ARG A 92 -2.70 12.60 -0.42
CA ARG A 92 -3.64 11.66 0.18
C ARG A 92 -4.58 11.12 -0.88
N ILE A 93 -4.42 9.85 -1.24
CA ILE A 93 -5.32 9.17 -2.20
C ILE A 93 -6.66 8.88 -1.52
N ARG A 94 -7.77 9.17 -2.21
CA ARG A 94 -9.11 8.77 -1.77
C ARG A 94 -9.41 7.37 -2.27
N THR A 95 -9.78 6.48 -1.36
CA THR A 95 -10.33 5.17 -1.70
C THR A 95 -11.83 5.34 -1.93
N PHE A 96 -12.27 5.23 -3.19
CA PHE A 96 -13.69 5.17 -3.51
C PHE A 96 -14.11 3.71 -3.50
N SER A 97 -14.95 3.32 -2.55
CA SER A 97 -15.61 2.03 -2.61
C SER A 97 -16.56 2.05 -3.80
N THR A 98 -16.22 1.35 -4.88
CA THR A 98 -17.19 1.07 -5.95
C THR A 98 -18.32 0.24 -5.32
N GLY A 99 -19.50 0.84 -5.18
CA GLY A 99 -20.65 0.21 -4.55
C GLY A 99 -21.01 -1.11 -5.23
N ALA A 100 -20.69 -2.20 -4.55
CA ALA A 100 -21.22 -3.53 -4.82
C ALA A 100 -21.81 -4.16 -3.55
N ASP A 101 -22.27 -3.33 -2.61
CA ASP A 101 -23.11 -3.73 -1.46
C ASP A 101 -24.34 -2.82 -1.32
N SER A 102 -24.75 -2.17 -2.41
CA SER A 102 -26.03 -1.48 -2.49
C SER A 102 -27.12 -2.51 -2.84
N GLN A 103 -27.93 -2.88 -1.85
CA GLN A 103 -29.17 -3.70 -1.90
C GLN A 103 -29.03 -5.23 -1.98
N ARG A 104 -28.85 -5.90 -0.83
CA ARG A 104 -29.50 -7.20 -0.50
C ARG A 104 -29.70 -7.44 1.02
N SER A 105 -30.03 -6.39 1.79
CA SER A 105 -30.36 -6.55 3.22
C SER A 105 -31.49 -5.64 3.70
N HIS A 106 -32.49 -5.39 2.85
CA HIS A 106 -33.74 -4.79 3.31
C HIS A 106 -34.89 -5.32 2.44
N LEU A 107 -35.51 -6.42 2.89
CA LEU A 107 -36.90 -6.85 2.66
C LEU A 107 -37.08 -8.28 3.23
N GLN A 108 -36.91 -8.44 4.55
CA GLN A 108 -37.48 -9.56 5.30
C GLN A 108 -37.70 -9.11 6.75
N SER A 109 -38.79 -8.38 6.99
CA SER A 109 -39.45 -8.30 8.29
C SER A 109 -40.67 -7.39 8.21
N THR A 110 -41.86 -7.98 8.02
CA THR A 110 -43.07 -7.70 8.82
C THR A 110 -44.09 -8.82 8.58
N PRO A 111 -44.48 -9.60 9.60
CA PRO A 111 -45.66 -10.43 9.58
C PRO A 111 -46.93 -9.60 9.90
N SER A 112 -48.05 -10.00 9.32
CA SER A 112 -49.41 -9.70 9.81
C SER A 112 -50.17 -11.02 9.87
#